data_AF-A0AAJ1M145-F1
#
_entry.id   AF-A0AAJ1M145-F1
#
_cell.length_a   1.000
_cell.length_b   1.000
_cell.length_c   1.000
_cell.angle_alpha   90.00
_cell.angle_beta   90.00
_cell.angle_gamma   90.00
#
_symmetry.space_group_name_H-M   'P 1'
#
loop_
_entity.id
_entity.type
_entity.pdbx_description
1 polymer ?
#
loop_
_entity_poly.entity_id
_entity_poly.type
_entity_poly.pdbx_seq_one_letter_code
_entity_poly.pdbx_strand_id
1 'polypeptide(L)' 'MKGDAQLSYNTVGQITATGYEYDGTGNLTKAPGRTFTYNGAQQMIASTKDGKHSKSRSLQWQWQWLS' A
#
# COMPACT_ATOMS: atom_id res chain seq x y z
N MET A 1 -16.98 15.54 -5.67
CA MET A 1 -15.93 15.68 -6.71
C MET A 1 -14.65 15.11 -6.12
N LYS A 2 -13.92 14.23 -6.82
CA LYS A 2 -12.51 13.96 -6.45
C LYS A 2 -11.72 15.20 -6.87
N GLY A 3 -11.41 16.07 -5.91
CA GLY A 3 -10.53 17.21 -6.18
C GLY A 3 -9.17 16.72 -6.65
N ASP A 4 -8.59 17.40 -7.63
CA ASP A 4 -7.18 17.30 -7.93
C ASP A 4 -6.37 17.55 -6.65
N ALA A 5 -5.61 16.54 -6.21
CA ALA A 5 -4.73 16.70 -5.08
C ALA A 5 -3.41 17.29 -5.58
N GLN A 6 -3.02 18.46 -5.09
CA GLN A 6 -1.68 18.99 -5.31
C GLN A 6 -0.68 18.10 -4.56
N LEU A 7 0.15 17.36 -5.31
CA LEU A 7 1.17 16.48 -4.76
C LEU A 7 2.49 17.23 -4.63
N SER A 8 3.15 17.06 -3.49
CA SER A 8 4.54 17.47 -3.25
C SER A 8 5.40 16.23 -3.05
N TYR A 9 6.69 16.32 -3.38
CA TYR A 9 7.59 15.18 -3.39
C TYR A 9 8.90 15.49 -2.65
N ASN A 10 9.47 14.50 -1.97
CA ASN A 10 10.84 14.57 -1.47
C ASN A 10 11.87 14.20 -2.55
N THR A 11 13.16 14.26 -2.22
CA THR A 11 14.27 14.00 -3.15
C THR A 11 14.33 12.56 -3.67
N VAL A 12 13.70 11.60 -2.99
CA VAL A 12 13.61 10.20 -3.41
C VAL A 12 12.29 9.87 -4.10
N GLY A 13 11.47 10.87 -4.42
CA GLY A 13 10.23 10.71 -5.19
C GLY A 13 9.01 10.26 -4.38
N GLN A 14 9.07 10.29 -3.05
CA GLN A 14 7.92 10.00 -2.19
C GLN A 14 7.02 11.23 -2.02
N ILE A 15 5.71 11.01 -1.94
CA ILE A 15 4.71 12.06 -1.75
C ILE A 15 4.75 12.54 -0.29
N THR A 16 4.94 13.85 -0.09
CA THR A 16 4.97 14.48 1.24
C THR A 16 3.65 15.12 1.63
N ALA A 17 2.66 15.09 0.74
CA ALA A 17 1.31 15.58 1.03
C ALA A 17 0.63 14.77 2.15
N THR A 18 -0.26 15.41 2.90
CA THR A 18 -0.98 14.79 4.03
C THR A 18 -1.71 13.51 3.62
N GLY A 19 -1.63 12.49 4.47
CA GLY A 19 -2.31 11.21 4.27
C GLY A 19 -1.51 10.17 3.50
N TYR A 20 -0.29 10.50 3.08
CA TYR A 20 0.69 9.57 2.54
C TYR A 20 1.72 9.22 3.63
N GLU A 21 1.95 7.93 3.84
CA GLU A 21 2.92 7.42 4.82
C GLU A 21 3.76 6.31 4.19
N TYR A 22 5.01 6.18 4.64
CA TYR A 22 5.99 5.24 4.13
C TYR A 22 6.64 4.47 5.28
N ASP A 23 7.02 3.21 5.05
CA ASP A 23 7.85 2.46 6.00
C ASP A 23 9.34 2.86 5.90
N GLY A 24 10.17 2.33 6.80
CA GLY A 24 11.61 2.64 6.84
C GLY A 24 12.40 2.17 5.61
N THR A 25 11.84 1.30 4.78
CA THR A 25 12.44 0.82 3.53
C THR A 25 11.95 1.65 2.33
N GLY A 26 10.94 2.49 2.52
CA GLY A 26 10.38 3.39 1.52
C GLY A 26 9.14 2.86 0.81
N ASN A 27 8.50 1.79 1.28
CA ASN A 27 7.23 1.32 0.73
C ASN A 27 6.09 2.23 1.19
N LEU A 28 5.16 2.56 0.28
CA LEU A 28 3.94 3.33 0.60
C LEU A 28 3.00 2.49 1.46
N THR A 29 2.80 2.83 2.73
CA THR A 29 1.93 2.09 3.67
C THR A 29 0.53 2.67 3.78
N LYS A 30 0.36 3.96 3.45
CA LYS A 30 -0.93 4.66 3.52
C LYS A 30 -1.06 5.68 2.40
N ALA A 31 -2.26 5.77 1.85
CA ALA A 31 -2.72 6.87 1.00
C ALA A 31 -4.15 7.21 1.40
N PRO A 32 -4.71 8.37 0.98
CA PRO A 32 -6.10 8.69 1.28
C PRO A 32 -7.07 7.57 0.87
N GLY A 33 -7.77 7.00 1.86
CA GLY A 33 -8.75 5.91 1.66
C GLY A 33 -8.14 4.51 1.42
N ARG A 34 -6.82 4.34 1.59
CA ARG A 34 -6.12 3.08 1.31
C ARG A 34 -4.98 2.83 2.29
N THR A 35 -4.79 1.57 2.63
CA THR A 35 -3.62 1.06 3.35
C THR A 35 -2.98 -0.07 2.57
N PHE A 36 -1.69 -0.30 2.79
CA PHE A 36 -0.91 -1.32 2.11
C PHE A 36 -0.04 -2.07 3.12
N THR A 37 0.09 -3.38 2.94
CA THR A 37 0.88 -4.25 3.81
C THR A 37 1.89 -5.01 2.97
N TYR A 38 3.13 -5.06 3.45
CA TYR A 38 4.26 -5.68 2.77
C TYR A 38 4.87 -6.78 3.65
N ASN A 39 5.48 -7.78 3.00
CA ASN A 39 6.33 -8.75 3.68
C ASN A 39 7.80 -8.27 3.75
N GLY A 40 8.67 -9.03 4.40
CA GLY A 40 10.11 -8.70 4.50
C GLY A 40 10.85 -8.65 3.15
N ALA A 41 10.27 -9.20 2.08
CA ALA A 41 10.79 -9.14 0.72
C ALA A 41 10.23 -7.93 -0.08
N GLN A 42 9.58 -6.98 0.59
CA GLN A 42 8.98 -5.77 0.00
C GLN A 42 7.87 -6.08 -1.04
N GLN A 43 7.25 -7.26 -0.96
CA GLN A 43 6.10 -7.61 -1.79
C GLN A 43 4.81 -7.20 -1.09
N MET A 44 3.91 -6.52 -1.82
CA MET A 44 2.59 -6.16 -1.29
C MET A 44 1.72 -7.43 -1.13
N ILE A 45 1.32 -7.72 0.09
CA ILE A 45 0.54 -8.92 0.44
C ILE A 45 -0.94 -8.61 0.71
N ALA A 46 -1.24 -7.38 1.10
CA ALA A 46 -2.61 -6.89 1.28
C ALA A 46 -2.70 -5.39 1.03
N SER A 47 -3.91 -4.94 0.70
CA SER A 47 -4.27 -3.52 0.67
C SER A 47 -5.73 -3.31 1.05
N THR A 48 -6.11 -2.07 1.33
CA THR A 48 -7.51 -1.65 1.44
C THR A 48 -7.86 -0.63 0.38
N LYS A 49 -9.12 -0.63 -0.04
CA LYS A 49 -9.72 0.45 -0.82
C LYS A 49 -11.08 0.76 -0.23
N ASP A 50 -11.24 1.96 0.30
CA ASP A 50 -12.49 2.42 0.92
C ASP A 50 -12.96 1.43 2.02
N GLY A 51 -12.01 0.94 2.83
CA GLY A 51 -12.25 -0.03 3.90
C GLY A 51 -12.38 -1.50 3.46
N LYS A 52 -12.38 -1.80 2.15
CA LYS A 52 -12.46 -3.18 1.64
C LYS A 52 -11.07 -3.78 1.47
N HIS A 53 -10.81 -4.93 2.09
CA HIS A 53 -9.54 -5.64 1.96
C HIS A 53 -9.40 -6.34 0.60
N SER A 54 -8.25 -6.15 -0.03
CA SER A 54 -7.78 -6.93 -1.18
C SER A 54 -6.51 -7.67 -0.77
N LYS A 55 -6.50 -8.99 -0.86
CA LYS A 55 -5.27 -9.79 -0.69
C LYS A 55 -4.62 -10.00 -2.04
N SER A 56 -3.29 -9.97 -2.08
CA SER A 56 -2.56 -10.31 -3.31
C SER A 56 -2.85 -11.77 -3.67
N ARG A 57 -3.36 -11.98 -4.89
CA ARG A 57 -3.74 -13.31 -5.42
C ARG A 57 -2.54 -14.28 -5.43
N SER A 58 -1.31 -13.77 -5.50
CA SER A 58 -0.07 -14.57 -5.57
C SER A 58 0.25 -15.34 -4.28
N LEU A 59 -0.27 -14.92 -3.11
CA LEU A 59 -0.08 -15.64 -1.83
C LEU A 59 -1.25 -16.55 -1.47
N GLN A 60 -2.44 -16.32 -2.05
CA GLN A 60 -3.62 -17.15 -1.78
C GLN A 60 -3.49 -18.58 -2.35
N TRP A 61 -2.59 -18.80 -3.32
CA TRP A 61 -2.35 -20.13 -3.91
C TRP A 61 -1.36 -21.02 -3.14
N GLN A 62 -0.59 -20.49 -2.19
CA GLN A 62 0.41 -21.28 -1.45
C GLN A 62 -0.15 -22.02 -0.23
N TRP A 63 -1.34 -21.66 0.25
CA TRP A 63 -1.95 -22.27 1.44
C TRP A 63 -3.04 -23.30 1.15
N GLN A 64 -3.43 -23.51 -0.11
CA GLN A 64 -4.56 -24.38 -0.49
C GLN A 64 -4.18 -25.88 -0.64
N TRP A 65 -2.93 -26.28 -0.37
CA TRP A 65 -2.45 -27.66 -0.56
C TRP A 65 -1.87 -28.32 0.72
N LEU A 66 -2.17 -27.79 1.91
CA LEU A 66 -1.69 -28.32 3.20
C LEU A 66 -2.81 -28.49 4.25
N SER A 67 -4.06 -28.64 3.84
CA SER A 67 -5.19 -28.99 4.73
C SER A 67 -5.93 -30.21 4.22
#